data_AF-A0A2H9SPX7-F1
#
_entry.id   AF-A0A2H9SPX7-F1
#
_cell.length_a   1.000
_cell.length_b   1.000
_cell.length_c   1.000
_cell.angle_alpha   90.00
_cell.angle_beta   90.00
_cell.angle_gamma   90.00
#
_symmetry.space_group_name_H-M   'P 1'
#
loop_
_entity.id
_entity.type
_entity.pdbx_description
1 polymer ?
#
loop_
_entity_poly.entity_id
_entity_poly.type
_entity_poly.pdbx_seq_one_letter_code
_entity_poly.pdbx_strand_id
1 'polypeptide(L)'
;MVKIGDNPREFLVHLETGEGVKFYDDSWSAPDFLDKYFSIGFASTATIAEHLLRSIDDSELQGEWVHPNASLKEKMQDYVACAKWVSKRLKSEKESVVKAELKLRVDRLKEHLHIEPKTRNPAELFERITLRATAWAEKRWNIAQKELTAAQQAQIDQLKSYPQLMQRLLASDALFQRFATWSLTYECGQEQSVEIFRNFPGLTQKLMHAELHQTIGYHGGLKCDGDAVTLPALLEEEGKLKKGRINLLDPKATHIFANKYAVTVEKILDIFSQFNHRWDIRGTHFIYGGDGIQNFNPYQHGSWDPSKKEWQRIDFSQANFIEHFPKIHKIYEKADLEATYQMTVNAGEWALVLEAGRDNALLDAGNSHGWVKIFKPINENQYELVVAFSRSARENYKTGLKKAKLFMNTVPGGLCINEPRIYEKEQQFRGLGFSIAQEKSATLLRSLGTMADKAHQGKLYYQVVGDNCFKPIIEFVKEHVGQETFAAHCAEEDLKMHPLDFYVPSAFSRKLHQLLKSSAYKIQKFCLWTLATLFGQHRSMEIDGKLISVASHSTYAKELKVYAPPKFIGLKPTPFL
;
A
#
# COMPACT_ATOMS: atom_id res chain seq x y z
N MET A 1 -33.01 21.30 6.75
CA MET A 1 -31.91 20.32 6.69
C MET A 1 -30.74 20.93 7.43
N VAL A 2 -30.16 20.20 8.40
CA VAL A 2 -29.13 20.70 9.33
C VAL A 2 -28.02 19.65 9.40
N LYS A 3 -26.74 20.03 9.55
CA LYS A 3 -25.69 19.04 9.79
C LYS A 3 -25.66 18.63 11.26
N ILE A 4 -25.19 17.41 11.54
CA ILE A 4 -25.04 16.95 12.94
C ILE A 4 -24.11 17.91 13.71
N GLY A 5 -22.98 18.34 13.13
CA GLY A 5 -22.02 19.22 13.81
C GLY A 5 -22.47 20.66 14.04
N ASP A 6 -23.45 21.12 13.28
CA ASP A 6 -24.03 22.45 13.49
C ASP A 6 -24.90 22.46 14.75
N ASN A 7 -25.68 21.39 14.98
CA ASN A 7 -26.57 21.27 16.14
C ASN A 7 -26.69 19.81 16.66
N PRO A 8 -25.66 19.29 17.35
CA PRO A 8 -25.67 17.91 17.86
C PRO A 8 -26.72 17.72 18.96
N ARG A 9 -27.10 18.80 19.66
CA ARG A 9 -28.15 18.80 20.69
C ARG A 9 -29.52 18.51 20.11
N GLU A 10 -29.90 19.22 19.06
CA GLU A 10 -31.17 19.02 18.38
C GLU A 10 -31.23 17.61 17.77
N PHE A 11 -30.13 17.16 17.16
CA PHE A 11 -30.02 15.80 16.65
C PHE A 11 -30.26 14.75 17.76
N LEU A 12 -29.63 14.91 18.93
CA LEU A 12 -29.85 14.02 20.08
C LEU A 12 -31.32 13.96 20.50
N VAL A 13 -32.00 15.10 20.58
CA VAL A 13 -33.42 15.16 20.95
C VAL A 13 -34.27 14.36 19.96
N HIS A 14 -33.99 14.45 18.65
CA HIS A 14 -34.70 13.64 17.65
C HIS A 14 -34.40 12.14 17.77
N LEU A 15 -33.17 11.76 18.11
CA LEU A 15 -32.84 10.36 18.40
C LEU A 15 -33.62 9.86 19.63
N GLU A 16 -33.69 10.64 20.70
CA GLU A 16 -34.35 10.26 21.96
C GLU A 16 -35.87 10.16 21.85
N THR A 17 -36.49 11.04 21.06
CA THR A 17 -37.94 11.06 20.80
C THR A 17 -38.39 9.94 19.85
N GLY A 18 -37.46 9.27 19.17
CA GLY A 18 -37.76 8.11 18.32
C GLY A 18 -38.46 8.47 17.01
N GLU A 19 -38.44 9.74 16.61
CA GLU A 19 -39.18 10.24 15.45
C GLU A 19 -38.61 9.79 14.10
N GLY A 20 -37.50 9.04 14.08
CA GLY A 20 -36.79 8.68 12.85
C GLY A 20 -35.99 9.88 12.31
N VAL A 21 -34.94 9.59 11.54
CA VAL A 21 -34.11 10.63 10.89
C VAL A 21 -33.87 10.25 9.44
N LYS A 22 -33.85 11.25 8.56
CA LYS A 22 -33.48 11.10 7.15
C LYS A 22 -32.19 11.85 6.88
N PHE A 23 -31.35 11.28 6.03
CA PHE A 23 -30.13 11.92 5.56
C PHE A 23 -30.26 12.33 4.09
N TYR A 24 -29.78 13.52 3.80
CA TYR A 24 -29.59 14.10 2.47
C TYR A 24 -28.15 14.59 2.43
N ASP A 25 -27.27 13.80 1.82
CA ASP A 25 -25.82 13.93 1.94
C ASP A 25 -25.40 14.00 3.43
N ASP A 26 -24.68 15.04 3.85
CA ASP A 26 -24.23 15.21 5.25
C ASP A 26 -25.25 15.92 6.15
N SER A 27 -26.41 16.29 5.59
CA SER A 27 -27.47 16.96 6.34
C SER A 27 -28.54 15.98 6.74
N TRP A 28 -29.14 16.20 7.89
CA TRP A 28 -30.29 15.46 8.36
C TRP A 28 -31.51 16.37 8.47
N SER A 29 -32.67 15.73 8.53
CA SER A 29 -33.95 16.38 8.81
C SER A 29 -34.83 15.44 9.61
N ALA A 30 -35.64 16.04 10.49
CA ALA A 30 -36.79 15.36 11.06
C ALA A 30 -37.79 15.02 9.93
N PRO A 31 -38.50 13.89 10.03
CA PRO A 31 -39.48 13.52 9.03
C PRO A 31 -40.71 14.44 9.05
N ASP A 32 -41.19 14.75 7.85
CA ASP A 32 -42.41 15.52 7.67
C ASP A 32 -43.63 14.70 8.15
N PHE A 33 -44.78 15.36 8.35
CA PHE A 33 -45.99 14.71 8.86
C PHE A 33 -46.35 13.42 8.11
N LEU A 34 -46.22 13.41 6.78
CA LEU A 34 -46.51 12.23 5.95
C LEU A 34 -45.50 11.09 6.16
N ASP A 35 -44.23 11.40 6.42
CA ASP A 35 -43.17 10.41 6.62
C ASP A 35 -43.37 9.61 7.91
N LYS A 36 -43.90 10.26 8.95
CA LYS A 36 -44.24 9.60 10.22
C LYS A 36 -45.28 8.49 10.04
N TYR A 37 -46.17 8.60 9.04
CA TYR A 37 -47.20 7.60 8.77
C TYR A 37 -46.72 6.42 7.93
N PHE A 38 -45.77 6.64 7.01
CA PHE A 38 -45.35 5.59 6.08
C PHE A 38 -44.01 4.95 6.42
N SER A 39 -43.22 5.52 7.35
CA SER A 39 -41.88 5.04 7.72
C SER A 39 -40.93 4.86 6.52
N ILE A 40 -41.19 5.57 5.42
CA ILE A 40 -40.41 5.45 4.19
C ILE A 40 -39.14 6.27 4.31
N GLY A 41 -38.00 5.60 4.12
CA GLY A 41 -36.69 6.26 3.97
C GLY A 41 -36.02 6.68 5.27
N PHE A 42 -36.42 6.14 6.43
CA PHE A 42 -35.67 6.36 7.67
C PHE A 42 -34.30 5.70 7.61
N ALA A 43 -33.31 6.44 8.10
CA ALA A 43 -31.95 5.95 8.24
C ALA A 43 -31.91 4.80 9.27
N SER A 44 -31.18 3.74 8.93
CA SER A 44 -30.87 2.68 9.88
C SER A 44 -29.95 3.19 10.99
N THR A 45 -29.90 2.49 12.13
CA THR A 45 -28.92 2.82 13.20
C THR A 45 -27.48 2.80 12.69
N ALA A 46 -27.14 1.90 11.76
CA ALA A 46 -25.83 1.84 11.13
C ALA A 46 -25.54 3.10 10.30
N THR A 47 -26.51 3.54 9.48
CA THR A 47 -26.41 4.78 8.70
C THR A 47 -26.24 6.00 9.63
N ILE A 48 -27.04 6.08 10.69
CA ILE A 48 -26.90 7.13 11.72
C ILE A 48 -25.49 7.12 12.34
N ALA A 49 -24.97 5.94 12.66
CA ALA A 49 -23.64 5.76 13.23
C ALA A 49 -22.53 6.24 12.29
N GLU A 50 -22.66 5.96 10.99
CA GLU A 50 -21.70 6.39 9.96
C GLU A 50 -21.71 7.92 9.79
N HIS A 51 -22.88 8.56 9.70
CA HIS A 51 -22.97 10.02 9.63
C HIS A 51 -22.47 10.70 10.92
N LEU A 52 -22.75 10.11 12.08
CA LEU A 52 -22.22 10.60 13.35
C LEU A 52 -20.69 10.51 13.41
N LEU A 53 -20.11 9.39 12.97
CA LEU A 53 -18.66 9.24 12.85
C LEU A 53 -18.05 10.28 11.91
N ARG A 54 -18.65 10.49 10.73
CA ARG A 54 -18.20 11.52 9.78
C ARG A 54 -18.21 12.90 10.41
N SER A 55 -19.30 13.26 11.10
CA SER A 55 -19.42 14.55 11.78
C SER A 55 -18.36 14.75 12.88
N ILE A 56 -18.06 13.71 13.65
CA ILE A 56 -16.99 13.77 14.66
C ILE A 56 -15.62 13.89 13.98
N ASP A 57 -15.36 13.08 12.96
CA ASP A 57 -14.12 13.09 12.19
C ASP A 57 -13.90 14.47 11.53
N ASP A 58 -14.93 15.12 11.00
CA ASP A 58 -14.83 16.48 10.42
C ASP A 58 -14.40 17.52 11.46
N SER A 59 -14.99 17.48 12.66
CA SER A 59 -14.57 18.35 13.77
C SER A 59 -13.17 18.00 14.30
N GLU A 60 -12.78 16.71 14.29
CA GLU A 60 -11.41 16.27 14.62
C GLU A 60 -10.41 16.88 13.62
N LEU A 61 -10.71 16.82 12.33
CA LEU A 61 -9.87 17.32 11.25
C LEU A 61 -9.72 18.85 11.28
N GLN A 62 -10.74 19.57 11.77
CA GLN A 62 -10.69 21.02 11.98
C GLN A 62 -9.92 21.42 13.24
N GLY A 63 -9.44 20.46 14.04
CA GLY A 63 -8.71 20.73 15.28
C GLY A 63 -9.60 21.24 16.43
N GLU A 64 -10.93 21.27 16.25
CA GLU A 64 -11.89 21.80 17.24
C GLU A 64 -11.73 21.15 18.61
N TRP A 65 -11.27 19.90 18.64
CA TRP A 65 -11.17 19.10 19.84
C TRP A 65 -9.86 19.18 20.60
N VAL A 66 -8.80 19.76 20.02
CA VAL A 66 -7.49 19.81 20.66
C VAL A 66 -7.49 20.82 21.82
N HIS A 67 -8.10 21.98 21.60
CA HIS A 67 -8.20 23.06 22.57
C HIS A 67 -9.64 23.62 22.68
N PRO A 68 -10.60 22.85 23.24
CA PRO A 68 -12.00 23.23 23.20
C PRO A 68 -12.32 24.39 24.16
N ASN A 69 -12.92 25.44 23.62
CA ASN A 69 -13.57 26.49 24.41
C ASN A 69 -14.87 25.96 25.09
N ALA A 70 -15.52 26.76 25.91
CA ALA A 70 -16.72 26.34 26.65
C ALA A 70 -17.86 25.82 25.75
N SER A 71 -18.13 26.49 24.63
CA SER A 71 -19.15 26.07 23.67
C SER A 71 -18.80 24.75 22.98
N LEU A 72 -17.54 24.56 22.61
CA LEU A 72 -17.05 23.31 22.03
C LEU A 72 -17.14 22.15 23.04
N LYS A 73 -16.87 22.39 24.33
CA LYS A 73 -17.06 21.38 25.38
C LYS A 73 -18.52 20.92 25.49
N GLU A 74 -19.48 21.82 25.38
CA GLU A 74 -20.91 21.46 25.35
C GLU A 74 -21.25 20.61 24.12
N LYS A 75 -20.80 21.03 22.92
CA LYS A 75 -20.95 20.22 21.70
C LYS A 75 -20.34 18.82 21.84
N MET A 76 -19.16 18.69 22.42
CA MET A 76 -18.54 17.38 22.69
C MET A 76 -19.41 16.49 23.59
N GLN A 77 -20.05 17.06 24.61
CA GLN A 77 -20.94 16.31 25.50
C GLN A 77 -22.16 15.77 24.74
N ASP A 78 -22.75 16.57 23.84
CA ASP A 78 -23.85 16.13 22.99
C ASP A 78 -23.41 15.03 22.01
N TYR A 79 -22.22 15.14 21.40
CA TYR A 79 -21.65 14.06 20.59
C TYR A 79 -21.47 12.76 21.38
N VAL A 80 -20.94 12.85 22.61
CA VAL A 80 -20.80 11.69 23.51
C VAL A 80 -22.16 11.07 23.82
N ALA A 81 -23.20 11.88 24.03
CA ALA A 81 -24.56 11.40 24.29
C ALA A 81 -25.17 10.72 23.04
N CYS A 82 -25.06 11.35 21.86
CA CYS A 82 -25.50 10.78 20.58
C CYS A 82 -24.85 9.42 20.35
N ALA A 83 -23.53 9.34 20.46
CA ALA A 83 -22.79 8.12 20.18
C ALA A 83 -23.10 7.01 21.19
N LYS A 84 -23.33 7.33 22.47
CA LYS A 84 -23.85 6.37 23.46
C LYS A 84 -25.23 5.84 23.07
N TRP A 85 -26.13 6.72 22.62
CA TRP A 85 -27.48 6.34 22.20
C TRP A 85 -27.43 5.38 21.00
N VAL A 86 -26.61 5.70 20.00
CA VAL A 86 -26.43 4.90 18.78
C VAL A 86 -25.76 3.56 19.09
N SER A 87 -24.66 3.57 19.86
CA SER A 87 -23.89 2.36 20.19
C SER A 87 -24.71 1.31 20.96
N LYS A 88 -25.70 1.73 21.76
CA LYS A 88 -26.63 0.82 22.46
C LYS A 88 -27.58 0.09 21.49
N ARG A 89 -27.81 0.64 20.30
CA ARG A 89 -28.76 0.14 19.31
C ARG A 89 -28.10 -0.59 18.14
N LEU A 90 -26.79 -0.47 17.98
CA LEU A 90 -25.98 -1.34 17.11
C LEU A 90 -25.90 -2.74 17.74
N LYS A 91 -26.46 -3.74 17.04
CA LYS A 91 -26.68 -5.11 17.56
C LYS A 91 -26.05 -6.20 16.70
N SER A 92 -25.80 -5.94 15.42
CA SER A 92 -25.27 -6.95 14.50
C SER A 92 -23.75 -7.06 14.57
N GLU A 93 -23.23 -8.21 14.13
CA GLU A 93 -21.79 -8.45 14.03
C GLU A 93 -21.13 -7.50 13.01
N LYS A 94 -21.80 -7.17 11.91
CA LYS A 94 -21.31 -6.20 10.90
C LYS A 94 -21.20 -4.78 11.47
N GLU A 95 -22.07 -4.42 12.40
CA GLU A 95 -22.06 -3.12 13.09
C GLU A 95 -21.00 -3.04 14.22
N SER A 96 -20.36 -4.16 14.58
CA SER A 96 -19.36 -4.19 15.67
C SER A 96 -18.14 -3.31 15.39
N VAL A 97 -17.73 -3.21 14.12
CA VAL A 97 -16.63 -2.34 13.68
C VAL A 97 -17.00 -0.87 13.86
N VAL A 98 -18.17 -0.46 13.35
CA VAL A 98 -18.69 0.91 13.49
C VAL A 98 -18.85 1.28 14.96
N LYS A 99 -19.35 0.36 15.78
CA LYS A 99 -19.47 0.51 17.23
C LYS A 99 -18.11 0.69 17.91
N ALA A 100 -17.10 -0.06 17.50
CA ALA A 100 -15.74 0.06 18.04
C ALA A 100 -15.10 1.41 17.67
N GLU A 101 -15.27 1.87 16.42
CA GLU A 101 -14.80 3.20 15.99
C GLU A 101 -15.52 4.32 16.73
N LEU A 102 -16.86 4.25 16.88
CA LEU A 102 -17.63 5.22 17.68
C LEU A 102 -17.15 5.27 19.12
N LYS A 103 -16.91 4.10 19.72
CA LYS A 103 -16.38 4.02 21.08
C LYS A 103 -15.02 4.70 21.19
N LEU A 104 -14.12 4.48 20.22
CA LEU A 104 -12.80 5.12 20.20
C LEU A 104 -12.90 6.66 20.18
N ARG A 105 -13.76 7.22 19.31
CA ARG A 105 -14.01 8.68 19.23
C ARG A 105 -14.61 9.21 20.52
N VAL A 106 -15.62 8.53 21.06
CA VAL A 106 -16.30 8.94 22.31
C VAL A 106 -15.34 8.97 23.48
N ASP A 107 -14.54 7.92 23.65
CA ASP A 107 -13.60 7.84 24.78
C ASP A 107 -12.54 8.94 24.65
N ARG A 108 -12.10 9.27 23.43
CA ARG A 108 -11.25 10.44 23.18
C ARG A 108 -11.93 11.76 23.54
N LEU A 109 -13.18 11.98 23.12
CA LEU A 109 -13.92 13.20 23.50
C LEU A 109 -14.05 13.34 25.03
N LYS A 110 -14.31 12.24 25.74
CA LYS A 110 -14.34 12.25 27.22
C LYS A 110 -12.97 12.57 27.83
N GLU A 111 -11.89 12.13 27.21
CA GLU A 111 -10.51 12.43 27.62
C GLU A 111 -10.26 13.95 27.54
N HIS A 112 -10.65 14.59 26.43
CA HIS A 112 -10.59 16.05 26.26
C HIS A 112 -11.50 16.82 27.22
N LEU A 113 -12.64 16.22 27.60
CA LEU A 113 -13.55 16.77 28.60
C LEU A 113 -13.12 16.49 30.05
N HIS A 114 -12.05 15.73 30.28
CA HIS A 114 -11.61 15.26 31.60
C HIS A 114 -12.70 14.53 32.40
N ILE A 115 -13.59 13.80 31.72
CA ILE A 115 -14.74 13.09 32.33
C ILE A 115 -14.36 11.67 32.79
N GLU A 116 -13.25 11.12 32.32
CA GLU A 116 -12.90 9.72 32.56
C GLU A 116 -12.32 9.44 33.96
N PRO A 117 -12.62 8.26 34.54
CA PRO A 117 -12.03 7.87 35.82
C PRO A 117 -10.50 7.78 35.71
N LYS A 118 -9.79 8.28 36.72
CA LYS A 118 -8.34 8.14 36.83
C LYS A 118 -7.95 6.67 36.70
N THR A 119 -7.10 6.36 35.71
CA THR A 119 -6.55 5.02 35.50
C THR A 119 -5.79 4.57 36.73
N ARG A 120 -6.21 3.46 37.36
CA ARG A 120 -5.73 3.06 38.68
C ARG A 120 -4.34 2.41 38.71
N ASN A 121 -3.74 2.07 37.57
CA ASN A 121 -2.37 1.53 37.52
C ASN A 121 -1.69 1.73 36.15
N PRO A 122 -1.19 2.94 35.82
CA PRO A 122 -0.51 3.19 34.55
C PRO A 122 0.72 2.31 34.30
N ALA A 123 1.45 1.95 35.36
CA ALA A 123 2.66 1.13 35.26
C ALA A 123 2.37 -0.30 34.79
N GLU A 124 1.34 -0.94 35.36
CA GLU A 124 0.90 -2.28 34.94
C GLU A 124 0.36 -2.30 33.50
N LEU A 125 -0.37 -1.26 33.10
CA LEU A 125 -0.81 -1.13 31.70
C LEU A 125 0.38 -1.01 30.75
N PHE A 126 1.40 -0.25 31.14
CA PHE A 126 2.61 -0.09 30.35
C PHE A 126 3.38 -1.41 30.20
N GLU A 127 3.54 -2.17 31.28
CA GLU A 127 4.15 -3.50 31.24
C GLU A 127 3.39 -4.43 30.28
N ARG A 128 2.07 -4.49 30.41
CA ARG A 128 1.21 -5.34 29.57
C ARG A 128 1.24 -4.96 28.09
N ILE A 129 1.23 -3.67 27.76
CA ILE A 129 1.29 -3.24 26.35
C ILE A 129 2.67 -3.52 25.76
N THR A 130 3.73 -3.39 26.56
CA THR A 130 5.10 -3.74 26.15
C THR A 130 5.19 -5.23 25.84
N LEU A 131 4.73 -6.10 26.75
CA LEU A 131 4.68 -7.55 26.52
C LEU A 131 3.88 -7.92 25.26
N ARG A 132 2.75 -7.24 25.04
CA ARG A 132 1.93 -7.45 23.85
C ARG A 132 2.66 -7.02 22.57
N ALA A 133 3.39 -5.91 22.60
CA ALA A 133 4.19 -5.44 21.47
C ALA A 133 5.38 -6.35 21.18
N THR A 134 6.07 -6.84 22.20
CA THR A 134 7.13 -7.86 22.06
C THR A 134 6.58 -9.13 21.43
N ALA A 135 5.48 -9.67 21.96
CA ALA A 135 4.85 -10.86 21.40
C ALA A 135 4.34 -10.66 19.97
N TRP A 136 3.96 -9.44 19.60
CA TRP A 136 3.63 -9.08 18.22
C TRP A 136 4.87 -9.12 17.33
N ALA A 137 5.97 -8.48 17.74
CA ALA A 137 7.23 -8.44 17.00
C ALA A 137 7.79 -9.86 16.74
N GLU A 138 7.76 -10.73 17.75
CA GLU A 138 8.21 -12.12 17.65
C GLU A 138 7.40 -12.94 16.63
N LYS A 139 6.09 -12.68 16.54
CA LYS A 139 5.17 -13.38 15.64
C LYS A 139 5.23 -12.90 14.19
N ARG A 140 5.94 -11.79 13.89
CA ARG A 140 6.07 -11.28 12.53
C ARG A 140 6.85 -12.27 11.67
N TRP A 141 6.17 -12.99 10.79
CA TRP A 141 6.81 -14.02 9.96
C TRP A 141 7.82 -13.43 8.95
N ASN A 142 7.66 -12.15 8.58
CA ASN A 142 8.32 -11.52 7.45
C ASN A 142 9.66 -10.83 7.77
N ILE A 143 10.00 -10.64 9.04
CA ILE A 143 11.23 -9.93 9.48
C ILE A 143 12.17 -10.90 10.20
N ALA A 144 13.47 -10.78 9.95
CA ALA A 144 14.50 -11.54 10.64
C ALA A 144 14.68 -11.10 12.11
N GLN A 145 14.75 -9.78 12.34
CA GLN A 145 14.73 -9.18 13.68
C GLN A 145 13.36 -9.41 14.34
N LYS A 146 13.35 -10.23 15.39
CA LYS A 146 12.15 -10.56 16.18
C LYS A 146 11.96 -9.65 17.40
N GLU A 147 13.00 -8.92 17.76
CA GLU A 147 12.98 -7.94 18.85
C GLU A 147 12.47 -6.59 18.35
N LEU A 148 11.96 -5.78 19.27
CA LEU A 148 11.59 -4.40 18.98
C LEU A 148 12.85 -3.57 18.68
N THR A 149 12.81 -2.76 17.63
CA THR A 149 13.87 -1.79 17.36
C THR A 149 13.85 -0.66 18.38
N ALA A 150 14.95 0.09 18.50
CA ALA A 150 14.99 1.27 19.38
C ALA A 150 13.90 2.30 19.04
N ALA A 151 13.61 2.49 17.74
CA ALA A 151 12.53 3.38 17.29
C ALA A 151 11.16 2.85 17.72
N GLN A 152 10.89 1.55 17.54
CA GLN A 152 9.63 0.93 17.98
C GLN A 152 9.46 1.01 19.50
N GLN A 153 10.54 0.77 20.25
CA GLN A 153 10.54 0.89 21.70
C GLN A 153 10.23 2.33 22.14
N ALA A 154 10.80 3.32 21.46
CA ALA A 154 10.49 4.74 21.73
C ALA A 154 9.00 5.04 21.52
N GLN A 155 8.36 4.51 20.47
CA GLN A 155 6.91 4.66 20.26
C GLN A 155 6.10 4.00 21.38
N ILE A 156 6.53 2.83 21.87
CA ILE A 156 5.87 2.17 23.01
C ILE A 156 6.04 3.01 24.27
N ASP A 157 7.24 3.54 24.53
CA ASP A 157 7.52 4.39 25.69
C ASP A 157 6.67 5.66 25.71
N GLN A 158 6.36 6.24 24.55
CA GLN A 158 5.43 7.39 24.46
C GLN A 158 4.03 7.07 24.98
N LEU A 159 3.59 5.81 24.95
CA LEU A 159 2.28 5.42 25.47
C LEU A 159 2.16 5.60 27.00
N LYS A 160 3.28 5.73 27.75
CA LYS A 160 3.26 6.03 29.19
C LYS A 160 2.47 7.30 29.50
N SER A 161 2.54 8.28 28.61
CA SER A 161 1.80 9.54 28.71
C SER A 161 0.30 9.40 28.42
N TYR A 162 -0.14 8.25 27.91
CA TYR A 162 -1.52 8.01 27.47
C TYR A 162 -2.12 6.70 28.03
N PRO A 163 -2.33 6.58 29.36
CA PRO A 163 -2.83 5.35 29.99
C PRO A 163 -4.16 4.83 29.42
N GLN A 164 -5.05 5.73 29.02
CA GLN A 164 -6.35 5.41 28.42
C GLN A 164 -6.18 4.81 27.01
N LEU A 165 -5.23 5.31 26.23
CA LEU A 165 -4.88 4.70 24.95
C LEU A 165 -4.32 3.29 25.15
N MET A 166 -3.41 3.09 26.12
CA MET A 166 -2.89 1.75 26.45
C MET A 166 -4.00 0.78 26.81
N GLN A 167 -4.95 1.19 27.66
CA GLN A 167 -6.09 0.35 28.05
C GLN A 167 -6.94 -0.06 26.83
N ARG A 168 -7.16 0.88 25.89
CA ARG A 168 -7.91 0.63 24.65
C ARG A 168 -7.18 -0.35 23.73
N LEU A 169 -5.88 -0.15 23.53
CA LEU A 169 -5.03 -1.03 22.74
C LEU A 169 -4.99 -2.45 23.34
N LEU A 170 -4.99 -2.58 24.66
CA LEU A 170 -5.04 -3.88 25.33
C LEU A 170 -6.41 -4.57 25.19
N ALA A 171 -7.51 -3.82 25.09
CA ALA A 171 -8.87 -4.35 25.01
C ALA A 171 -9.33 -4.71 23.59
N SER A 172 -8.65 -4.24 22.54
CA SER A 172 -9.07 -4.44 21.15
C SER A 172 -7.90 -4.88 20.26
N ASP A 173 -8.00 -6.10 19.73
CA ASP A 173 -7.02 -6.65 18.79
C ASP A 173 -6.95 -5.86 17.49
N ALA A 174 -8.11 -5.48 16.94
CA ALA A 174 -8.17 -4.69 15.71
C ALA A 174 -7.49 -3.32 15.89
N LEU A 175 -7.74 -2.63 17.01
CA LEU A 175 -7.11 -1.33 17.28
C LEU A 175 -5.60 -1.48 17.51
N PHE A 176 -5.19 -2.53 18.23
CA PHE A 176 -3.76 -2.81 18.43
C PHE A 176 -3.06 -3.11 17.11
N GLN A 177 -3.62 -3.93 16.21
CA GLN A 177 -3.01 -4.19 14.91
C GLN A 177 -2.90 -2.91 14.09
N ARG A 178 -3.94 -2.07 14.11
CA ARG A 178 -3.92 -0.77 13.44
C ARG A 178 -2.81 0.13 13.98
N PHE A 179 -2.65 0.21 15.30
CA PHE A 179 -1.54 0.92 15.95
C PHE A 179 -0.18 0.32 15.58
N ALA A 180 -0.04 -1.00 15.59
CA ALA A 180 1.20 -1.68 15.27
C ALA A 180 1.61 -1.47 13.80
N THR A 181 0.66 -1.47 12.87
CA THR A 181 0.91 -1.10 11.47
C THR A 181 1.32 0.38 11.38
N TRP A 182 0.52 1.29 11.95
CA TRP A 182 0.77 2.73 11.86
C TRP A 182 2.07 3.19 12.53
N SER A 183 2.21 2.92 13.84
CA SER A 183 3.27 3.45 14.69
C SER A 183 4.50 2.55 14.78
N LEU A 184 4.35 1.23 14.75
CA LEU A 184 5.50 0.32 14.95
C LEU A 184 6.10 -0.18 13.64
N THR A 185 5.29 -0.39 12.61
CA THR A 185 5.75 -0.94 11.33
C THR A 185 6.16 0.17 10.37
N TYR A 186 5.23 1.08 10.09
CA TYR A 186 5.47 2.16 9.15
C TYR A 186 6.03 3.42 9.81
N GLU A 187 5.87 3.56 11.13
CA GLU A 187 6.34 4.72 11.90
C GLU A 187 5.82 6.04 11.29
N CYS A 188 4.53 6.04 10.95
CA CYS A 188 3.88 7.15 10.25
C CYS A 188 3.93 8.39 11.13
N GLY A 189 4.70 9.39 10.70
CA GLY A 189 4.93 10.63 11.47
C GLY A 189 6.08 10.56 12.48
N GLN A 190 6.92 9.53 12.39
CA GLN A 190 8.15 9.38 13.16
C GLN A 190 7.92 9.59 14.66
N GLU A 191 8.61 10.54 15.30
CA GLU A 191 8.49 10.84 16.73
C GLU A 191 7.06 11.28 17.14
N GLN A 192 6.25 11.77 16.21
CA GLN A 192 4.87 12.20 16.49
C GLN A 192 3.84 11.10 16.19
N SER A 193 4.26 9.87 15.87
CA SER A 193 3.36 8.84 15.37
C SER A 193 2.23 8.47 16.35
N VAL A 194 2.56 8.26 17.64
CA VAL A 194 1.57 7.96 18.68
C VAL A 194 0.61 9.13 18.88
N GLU A 195 1.13 10.34 18.86
CA GLU A 195 0.33 11.55 19.02
C GLU A 195 -0.67 11.71 17.87
N ILE A 196 -0.22 11.55 16.62
CA ILE A 196 -1.09 11.58 15.44
C ILE A 196 -2.15 10.49 15.51
N PHE A 197 -1.76 9.27 15.88
CA PHE A 197 -2.69 8.16 16.02
C PHE A 197 -3.78 8.42 17.06
N ARG A 198 -3.41 9.02 18.19
CA ARG A 198 -4.33 9.39 19.27
C ARG A 198 -5.23 10.57 18.90
N ASN A 199 -4.63 11.62 18.34
CA ASN A 199 -5.29 12.91 18.10
C ASN A 199 -6.01 12.97 16.75
N PHE A 200 -5.81 12.01 15.86
CA PHE A 200 -6.50 11.99 14.56
C PHE A 200 -6.87 10.55 14.15
N PRO A 201 -7.69 9.83 14.94
CA PRO A 201 -8.10 8.48 14.61
C PRO A 201 -8.96 8.44 13.33
N GLY A 202 -9.77 9.45 13.01
CA GLY A 202 -10.41 9.57 11.70
C GLY A 202 -9.42 9.60 10.55
N LEU A 203 -8.43 10.49 10.62
CA LEU A 203 -7.40 10.66 9.61
C LEU A 203 -6.58 9.39 9.38
N THR A 204 -6.04 8.81 10.46
CA THR A 204 -5.20 7.61 10.35
C THR A 204 -5.96 6.45 9.73
N GLN A 205 -7.28 6.32 9.99
CA GLN A 205 -8.13 5.33 9.35
C GLN A 205 -8.26 5.58 7.85
N LYS A 206 -8.57 6.83 7.46
CA LYS A 206 -8.72 7.24 6.05
C LYS A 206 -7.42 7.00 5.27
N LEU A 207 -6.27 7.39 5.83
CA LEU A 207 -4.96 7.20 5.20
C LEU A 207 -4.55 5.73 5.12
N MET A 208 -4.88 4.92 6.12
CA MET A 208 -4.65 3.47 6.06
C MET A 208 -5.54 2.79 5.02
N HIS A 209 -6.81 3.18 4.96
CA HIS A 209 -7.75 2.68 3.95
C HIS A 209 -7.38 3.07 2.52
N ALA A 210 -6.74 4.23 2.36
CA ALA A 210 -6.15 4.71 1.12
C ALA A 210 -4.74 4.13 0.84
N GLU A 211 -4.24 3.21 1.67
CA GLU A 211 -2.88 2.64 1.61
C GLU A 211 -1.71 3.66 1.67
N LEU A 212 -1.99 4.94 1.94
CA LEU A 212 -0.99 6.02 1.99
C LEU A 212 -0.04 5.92 3.19
N HIS A 213 -0.43 5.23 4.26
CA HIS A 213 0.42 5.00 5.43
C HIS A 213 1.80 4.41 5.08
N GLN A 214 1.89 3.58 4.03
CA GLN A 214 3.13 2.95 3.61
C GLN A 214 4.13 3.97 3.07
N THR A 215 3.69 4.78 2.09
CA THR A 215 4.51 5.81 1.46
C THR A 215 4.83 6.93 2.44
N ILE A 216 3.87 7.33 3.25
CA ILE A 216 4.06 8.31 4.34
C ILE A 216 5.18 7.84 5.27
N GLY A 217 5.10 6.61 5.77
CA GLY A 217 6.15 6.04 6.63
C GLY A 217 7.51 5.92 5.93
N TYR A 218 7.52 5.61 4.63
CA TYR A 218 8.75 5.45 3.85
C TYR A 218 9.51 6.76 3.62
N HIS A 219 8.79 7.85 3.33
CA HIS A 219 9.36 9.17 3.00
C HIS A 219 9.65 10.07 4.21
N GLY A 220 9.25 9.68 5.43
CA GLY A 220 9.57 10.43 6.64
C GLY A 220 8.38 11.06 7.37
N GLY A 221 7.15 10.66 7.04
CA GLY A 221 5.99 10.83 7.90
C GLY A 221 5.18 12.12 7.73
N LEU A 222 4.04 12.14 8.42
CA LEU A 222 3.22 13.33 8.70
C LEU A 222 3.86 14.15 9.82
N LYS A 223 3.67 15.47 9.84
CA LYS A 223 4.11 16.32 10.95
C LYS A 223 2.94 17.07 11.58
N CYS A 224 2.88 17.08 12.90
CA CYS A 224 2.02 17.97 13.66
C CYS A 224 2.74 19.31 13.90
N ASP A 225 2.19 20.39 13.36
CA ASP A 225 2.61 21.77 13.65
C ASP A 225 1.46 22.43 14.45
N GLY A 226 1.48 22.31 15.78
CA GLY A 226 0.38 22.76 16.65
C GLY A 226 -0.90 21.93 16.43
N ASP A 227 -2.02 22.59 16.14
CA ASP A 227 -3.32 21.94 15.90
C ASP A 227 -3.48 21.35 14.48
N ALA A 228 -2.52 21.60 13.58
CA ALA A 228 -2.57 21.14 12.19
C ALA A 228 -1.63 19.96 11.94
N VAL A 229 -2.16 18.87 11.35
CA VAL A 229 -1.32 17.82 10.74
C VAL A 229 -1.04 18.23 9.31
N THR A 230 0.23 18.42 8.99
CA THR A 230 0.69 18.66 7.62
C THR A 230 1.25 17.37 7.04
N LEU A 231 0.84 17.07 5.81
CA LEU A 231 1.57 16.16 4.95
C LEU A 231 2.44 17.01 4.03
N PRO A 232 3.77 16.97 4.13
CA PRO A 232 4.63 17.64 3.16
C PRO A 232 4.42 16.95 1.82
N ALA A 233 3.70 17.61 0.93
CA ALA A 233 3.49 17.17 -0.42
C ALA A 233 3.59 18.38 -1.34
N LEU A 234 4.55 18.35 -2.26
CA LEU A 234 4.65 19.31 -3.32
C LEU A 234 3.43 19.17 -4.22
N LEU A 235 2.63 20.22 -4.25
CA LEU A 235 1.68 20.41 -5.33
C LEU A 235 2.39 21.16 -6.44
N GLU A 236 2.21 20.66 -7.65
CA GLU A 236 2.57 21.40 -8.84
C GLU A 236 1.56 22.53 -9.03
N GLU A 237 1.97 23.77 -8.85
CA GLU A 237 1.16 24.95 -9.18
C GLU A 237 1.80 25.60 -10.40
N GLU A 238 1.05 25.68 -11.51
CA GLU A 238 1.50 26.28 -12.78
C GLU A 238 2.77 25.65 -13.39
N GLY A 239 2.90 24.32 -13.35
CA GLY A 239 4.06 23.65 -13.97
C GLY A 239 5.32 23.63 -13.11
N LYS A 240 5.23 24.11 -11.86
CA LYS A 240 6.34 24.09 -10.89
C LYS A 240 5.89 23.40 -9.62
N LEU A 241 6.67 22.41 -9.18
CA LEU A 241 6.54 21.83 -7.84
C LEU A 241 6.79 22.95 -6.82
N LYS A 242 5.73 23.49 -6.22
CA LYS A 242 5.86 24.40 -5.09
C LYS A 242 5.87 23.56 -3.83
N LYS A 243 6.69 23.98 -2.85
CA LYS A 243 6.65 23.44 -1.48
C LYS A 243 5.36 23.90 -0.81
N GLY A 244 4.26 23.26 -1.19
CA GLY A 244 2.94 23.44 -0.63
C GLY A 244 2.74 22.50 0.55
N ARG A 245 1.97 22.94 1.55
CA ARG A 245 1.46 22.07 2.60
C ARG A 245 0.12 21.55 2.08
N ILE A 246 0.07 20.32 1.55
CA ILE A 246 -1.24 19.69 1.33
C ILE A 246 -1.82 19.42 2.70
N ASN A 247 -2.94 20.05 3.00
CA ASN A 247 -3.73 19.68 4.14
C ASN A 247 -4.66 18.54 3.75
N LEU A 248 -4.21 17.28 3.88
CA LEU A 248 -5.09 16.12 3.69
C LEU A 248 -6.27 16.09 4.69
N LEU A 249 -6.30 17.01 5.66
CA LEU A 249 -7.41 17.19 6.60
C LEU A 249 -8.55 18.05 6.04
N ASP A 250 -8.34 18.79 4.96
CA ASP A 250 -9.41 19.57 4.32
C ASP A 250 -9.95 18.80 3.10
N PRO A 251 -11.01 17.97 3.26
CA PRO A 251 -11.55 17.17 2.15
C PRO A 251 -12.03 18.01 0.97
N LYS A 252 -12.38 19.28 1.20
CA LYS A 252 -12.90 20.21 0.18
C LYS A 252 -11.80 21.02 -0.48
N ALA A 253 -10.60 21.07 0.10
CA ALA A 253 -9.45 21.72 -0.53
C ALA A 253 -9.28 21.15 -1.94
N THR A 254 -9.34 22.05 -2.91
CA THR A 254 -9.14 21.71 -4.31
C THR A 254 -7.71 22.05 -4.69
N HIS A 255 -7.06 21.11 -5.36
CA HIS A 255 -5.71 21.25 -5.84
C HIS A 255 -5.69 21.01 -7.35
N ILE A 256 -4.88 21.79 -8.05
CA ILE A 256 -4.70 21.70 -9.49
C ILE A 256 -3.35 21.00 -9.73
N PHE A 257 -3.36 19.86 -10.41
CA PHE A 257 -2.15 19.12 -10.79
C PHE A 257 -1.79 19.36 -12.27
N ALA A 258 -0.71 18.71 -12.75
CA ALA A 258 -0.37 18.60 -14.16
C ALA A 258 -1.60 18.46 -15.08
N ASN A 259 -1.54 19.06 -16.26
CA ASN A 259 -2.64 19.14 -17.24
C ASN A 259 -3.92 19.81 -16.70
N LYS A 260 -3.78 20.74 -15.75
CA LYS A 260 -4.89 21.48 -15.12
C LYS A 260 -5.92 20.56 -14.47
N TYR A 261 -5.47 19.41 -13.95
CA TYR A 261 -6.36 18.47 -13.28
C TYR A 261 -6.73 18.98 -11.89
N ALA A 262 -7.88 19.68 -11.79
CA ALA A 262 -8.45 20.16 -10.54
C ALA A 262 -9.23 19.04 -9.84
N VAL A 263 -8.84 18.72 -8.61
CA VAL A 263 -9.42 17.63 -7.82
C VAL A 263 -9.41 17.99 -6.33
N THR A 264 -10.42 17.53 -5.59
CA THR A 264 -10.49 17.70 -4.13
C THR A 264 -9.62 16.67 -3.41
N VAL A 265 -9.18 16.98 -2.19
CA VAL A 265 -8.48 16.02 -1.30
C VAL A 265 -9.30 14.74 -1.11
N GLU A 266 -10.61 14.87 -0.88
CA GLU A 266 -11.51 13.71 -0.77
C GLU A 266 -11.41 12.82 -2.00
N LYS A 267 -11.47 13.41 -3.20
CA LYS A 267 -11.39 12.66 -4.44
C LYS A 267 -10.02 12.02 -4.67
N ILE A 268 -8.94 12.66 -4.21
CA ILE A 268 -7.59 12.07 -4.21
C ILE A 268 -7.58 10.81 -3.34
N LEU A 269 -8.06 10.92 -2.09
CA LEU A 269 -8.11 9.79 -1.15
C LEU A 269 -9.03 8.67 -1.65
N ASP A 270 -10.14 9.00 -2.32
CA ASP A 270 -11.03 8.02 -2.95
C ASP A 270 -10.37 7.28 -4.11
N ILE A 271 -9.58 7.98 -4.92
CA ILE A 271 -8.78 7.34 -5.97
C ILE A 271 -7.76 6.41 -5.32
N PHE A 272 -7.12 6.84 -4.22
CA PHE A 272 -6.24 5.98 -3.43
C PHE A 272 -6.92 4.76 -2.79
N SER A 273 -8.13 4.91 -2.24
CA SER A 273 -8.85 3.83 -1.57
C SER A 273 -9.39 2.76 -2.53
N GLN A 274 -9.65 3.13 -3.79
CA GLN A 274 -9.95 2.18 -4.86
C GLN A 274 -8.79 1.20 -5.12
N PHE A 275 -7.58 1.48 -4.61
CA PHE A 275 -6.42 0.58 -4.68
C PHE A 275 -6.41 -0.55 -3.64
N ASN A 276 -7.41 -0.66 -2.74
CA ASN A 276 -7.51 -1.74 -1.72
C ASN A 276 -7.39 -3.17 -2.26
N HIS A 277 -7.38 -3.33 -3.57
CA HIS A 277 -6.95 -4.52 -4.25
C HIS A 277 -5.80 -4.12 -5.17
N ARG A 278 -4.54 -4.26 -4.71
CA ARG A 278 -3.21 -4.16 -5.39
C ARG A 278 -3.14 -4.52 -6.89
N TRP A 279 -4.19 -5.18 -7.34
CA TRP A 279 -4.60 -5.57 -8.67
C TRP A 279 -5.09 -4.41 -9.59
N ASP A 280 -5.56 -3.27 -9.07
CA ASP A 280 -6.23 -2.21 -9.87
C ASP A 280 -5.44 -0.88 -9.98
N ILE A 281 -4.16 -0.88 -9.60
CA ILE A 281 -3.25 0.30 -9.73
C ILE A 281 -3.20 0.89 -11.15
N ARG A 282 -3.66 0.14 -12.16
CA ARG A 282 -3.77 0.57 -13.55
C ARG A 282 -4.79 1.70 -13.75
N GLY A 283 -5.80 1.80 -12.90
CA GLY A 283 -6.81 2.86 -12.92
C GLY A 283 -6.42 4.11 -12.15
N THR A 284 -5.24 4.15 -11.51
CA THR A 284 -4.83 5.30 -10.71
C THR A 284 -4.63 6.56 -11.54
N HIS A 285 -4.97 7.72 -10.96
CA HIS A 285 -4.51 9.02 -11.46
C HIS A 285 -3.38 9.62 -10.66
N PHE A 286 -3.04 9.00 -9.53
CA PHE A 286 -2.08 9.56 -8.60
C PHE A 286 -1.07 8.52 -8.14
N ILE A 287 0.11 9.00 -7.84
CA ILE A 287 1.04 8.28 -6.97
C ILE A 287 1.47 9.19 -5.83
N TYR A 288 1.95 8.58 -4.77
CA TYR A 288 2.67 9.28 -3.71
C TYR A 288 4.17 9.07 -3.95
N GLY A 289 4.89 10.13 -4.32
CA GLY A 289 6.35 10.16 -4.40
C GLY A 289 6.97 10.91 -3.21
N GLY A 290 8.29 11.10 -3.24
CA GLY A 290 9.00 11.84 -2.20
C GLY A 290 8.64 13.33 -2.16
N ASP A 291 8.19 13.85 -3.30
CA ASP A 291 7.59 15.17 -3.43
C ASP A 291 6.10 15.17 -3.11
N GLY A 292 5.52 14.11 -2.53
CA GLY A 292 4.09 14.00 -2.24
C GLY A 292 3.25 13.45 -3.39
N ILE A 293 1.97 13.84 -3.43
CA ILE A 293 1.01 13.29 -4.39
C ILE A 293 1.19 13.95 -5.76
N GLN A 294 1.32 13.16 -6.82
CA GLN A 294 1.51 13.64 -8.19
C GLN A 294 0.50 13.02 -9.15
N ASN A 295 0.03 13.78 -10.13
CA ASN A 295 -0.80 13.28 -11.23
C ASN A 295 0.06 12.44 -12.17
N PHE A 296 0.19 11.15 -11.87
CA PHE A 296 0.97 10.20 -12.64
C PHE A 296 0.41 8.80 -12.48
N ASN A 297 0.44 8.02 -13.56
CA ASN A 297 0.06 6.61 -13.52
C ASN A 297 1.29 5.71 -13.83
N PRO A 298 1.68 4.81 -12.91
CA PRO A 298 2.80 3.88 -13.05
C PRO A 298 2.80 3.01 -14.30
N TYR A 299 1.64 2.75 -14.91
CA TYR A 299 1.46 1.86 -16.06
C TYR A 299 1.23 2.60 -17.37
N GLN A 300 0.82 3.86 -17.29
CA GLN A 300 0.63 4.74 -18.45
C GLN A 300 1.85 5.65 -18.66
N HIS A 301 2.73 5.74 -17.66
CA HIS A 301 3.94 6.55 -17.63
C HIS A 301 3.68 8.01 -18.03
N GLY A 302 2.69 8.61 -17.41
CA GLY A 302 2.25 9.96 -17.75
C GLY A 302 1.15 10.47 -16.85
N SER A 303 0.78 11.72 -17.08
CA SER A 303 -0.22 12.47 -16.31
C SER A 303 -1.58 12.44 -17.02
N TRP A 304 -2.66 12.36 -16.25
CA TRP A 304 -4.02 12.41 -16.80
C TRP A 304 -4.34 13.83 -17.26
N ASP A 305 -4.89 13.99 -18.47
CA ASP A 305 -5.47 15.23 -18.96
C ASP A 305 -7.00 15.11 -18.97
N PRO A 306 -7.71 15.76 -18.04
CA PRO A 306 -9.17 15.66 -17.95
C PRO A 306 -9.90 16.32 -19.12
N SER A 307 -9.27 17.28 -19.80
CA SER A 307 -9.87 17.99 -20.95
C SER A 307 -9.94 17.09 -22.17
N LYS A 308 -8.89 16.29 -22.38
CA LYS A 308 -8.78 15.33 -23.50
C LYS A 308 -9.24 13.92 -23.13
N LYS A 309 -9.41 13.64 -21.83
CA LYS A 309 -9.71 12.32 -21.27
C LYS A 309 -8.69 11.26 -21.69
N GLU A 310 -7.41 11.64 -21.68
CA GLU A 310 -6.31 10.76 -22.07
C GLU A 310 -5.07 10.97 -21.18
N TRP A 311 -4.14 10.03 -21.23
CA TRP A 311 -2.85 10.14 -20.57
C TRP A 311 -1.85 10.88 -21.46
N GLN A 312 -1.29 11.99 -20.97
CA GLN A 312 -0.13 12.64 -21.57
C GLN A 312 1.11 11.85 -21.18
N ARG A 313 1.52 10.93 -22.08
CA ARG A 313 2.62 10.00 -21.85
C ARG A 313 3.98 10.66 -22.03
N ILE A 314 4.96 10.20 -21.26
CA ILE A 314 6.35 10.59 -21.42
C ILE A 314 6.88 10.07 -22.76
N ASP A 315 7.63 10.91 -23.45
CA ASP A 315 8.39 10.54 -24.64
C ASP A 315 9.73 9.91 -24.24
N PHE A 316 9.82 8.59 -24.37
CA PHE A 316 11.02 7.83 -24.02
C PHE A 316 12.17 7.97 -25.03
N SER A 317 11.97 8.67 -26.15
CA SER A 317 13.05 8.98 -27.10
C SER A 317 13.96 10.12 -26.60
N GLN A 318 13.48 10.92 -25.64
CA GLN A 318 14.25 12.03 -25.06
C GLN A 318 15.37 11.50 -24.16
N ALA A 319 16.57 12.08 -24.27
CA ALA A 319 17.73 11.63 -23.49
C ALA A 319 17.54 11.78 -21.97
N ASN A 320 16.73 12.76 -21.55
CA ASN A 320 16.43 13.08 -20.16
C ASN A 320 15.02 12.64 -19.73
N PHE A 321 14.40 11.67 -20.42
CA PHE A 321 13.03 11.21 -20.11
C PHE A 321 12.82 10.88 -18.61
N ILE A 322 13.88 10.41 -17.94
CA ILE A 322 13.88 10.03 -16.52
C ILE A 322 13.52 11.21 -15.60
N GLU A 323 13.83 12.44 -16.00
CA GLU A 323 13.52 13.65 -15.23
C GLU A 323 12.02 13.95 -15.18
N HIS A 324 11.24 13.33 -16.07
CA HIS A 324 9.78 13.43 -16.08
C HIS A 324 9.10 12.39 -15.18
N PHE A 325 9.85 11.45 -14.59
CA PHE A 325 9.29 10.54 -13.61
C PHE A 325 9.08 11.23 -12.26
N PRO A 326 8.03 10.86 -11.52
CA PRO A 326 7.90 11.24 -10.13
C PRO A 326 9.12 10.83 -9.31
N LYS A 327 9.65 11.79 -8.55
CA LYS A 327 10.83 11.58 -7.72
C LYS A 327 10.49 10.78 -6.47
N ILE A 328 11.32 9.80 -6.14
CA ILE A 328 11.15 8.96 -4.93
C ILE A 328 11.83 9.64 -3.71
N HIS A 329 12.76 10.59 -3.88
CA HIS A 329 13.52 11.31 -2.82
C HIS A 329 13.91 10.45 -1.63
N LYS A 330 14.33 9.21 -1.88
CA LYS A 330 14.90 8.36 -0.85
C LYS A 330 16.41 8.38 -1.04
N ILE A 331 17.08 9.03 -0.10
CA ILE A 331 18.53 9.04 0.02
C ILE A 331 18.92 7.88 0.93
N TYR A 332 19.90 7.12 0.47
CA TYR A 332 20.52 6.02 1.20
C TYR A 332 21.97 6.39 1.49
N GLU A 333 22.40 6.18 2.72
CA GLU A 333 23.82 6.14 3.03
C GLU A 333 24.43 4.91 2.33
N LYS A 334 25.61 5.10 1.75
CA LYS A 334 26.33 4.07 0.98
C LYS A 334 26.52 2.80 1.79
N ALA A 335 26.95 2.94 3.04
CA ALA A 335 27.19 1.81 3.93
C ALA A 335 25.92 0.99 4.17
N ASP A 336 24.78 1.65 4.38
CA ASP A 336 23.49 0.99 4.56
C ASP A 336 23.04 0.28 3.27
N LEU A 337 23.25 0.92 2.11
CA LEU A 337 22.93 0.35 0.81
C LEU A 337 23.75 -0.91 0.52
N GLU A 338 25.06 -0.84 0.73
CA GLU A 338 26.01 -1.95 0.54
C GLU A 338 25.70 -3.12 1.48
N ALA A 339 25.44 -2.83 2.76
CA ALA A 339 25.05 -3.84 3.74
C ALA A 339 23.70 -4.49 3.42
N THR A 340 22.70 -3.69 3.04
CA THR A 340 21.35 -4.17 2.72
C THR A 340 21.34 -5.08 1.49
N TYR A 341 22.09 -4.71 0.45
CA TYR A 341 22.05 -5.38 -0.85
C TYR A 341 23.23 -6.30 -1.14
N GLN A 342 24.10 -6.52 -0.15
CA GLN A 342 25.25 -7.42 -0.27
C GLN A 342 26.06 -7.07 -1.52
N MET A 343 26.52 -5.82 -1.59
CA MET A 343 27.25 -5.28 -2.74
C MET A 343 28.34 -4.32 -2.27
N THR A 344 29.25 -3.99 -3.18
CA THR A 344 30.24 -2.91 -3.01
C THR A 344 30.15 -1.99 -4.22
N VAL A 345 30.16 -0.68 -4.00
CA VAL A 345 30.16 0.35 -5.04
C VAL A 345 31.31 1.32 -4.83
N ASN A 346 32.08 1.56 -5.89
CA ASN A 346 33.13 2.57 -5.89
C ASN A 346 32.53 3.98 -6.03
N ALA A 347 33.33 5.00 -5.74
CA ALA A 347 32.90 6.38 -5.91
C ALA A 347 32.50 6.67 -7.38
N GLY A 348 31.33 7.29 -7.58
CA GLY A 348 30.79 7.63 -8.90
C GLY A 348 30.08 6.48 -9.63
N GLU A 349 30.16 5.25 -9.14
CA GLU A 349 29.41 4.13 -9.70
C GLU A 349 27.93 4.20 -9.33
N TRP A 350 27.08 3.64 -10.17
CA TRP A 350 25.65 3.49 -9.93
C TRP A 350 25.38 2.13 -9.28
N ALA A 351 24.27 2.00 -8.56
CA ALA A 351 23.83 0.70 -8.04
C ALA A 351 22.59 0.20 -8.78
N LEU A 352 22.64 -1.06 -9.20
CA LEU A 352 21.50 -1.77 -9.78
C LEU A 352 21.13 -2.91 -8.85
N VAL A 353 19.89 -2.94 -8.38
CA VAL A 353 19.42 -3.94 -7.42
C VAL A 353 18.28 -4.75 -8.02
N LEU A 354 18.44 -6.07 -8.02
CA LEU A 354 17.35 -7.03 -8.23
C LEU A 354 16.70 -7.32 -6.88
N GLU A 355 15.41 -7.07 -6.75
CA GLU A 355 14.68 -7.30 -5.50
C GLU A 355 13.41 -8.10 -5.74
N ALA A 356 13.01 -8.87 -4.73
CA ALA A 356 11.74 -9.54 -4.69
C ALA A 356 11.13 -9.50 -3.29
N GLY A 357 9.80 -9.51 -3.25
CA GLY A 357 9.02 -9.54 -2.02
C GLY A 357 7.90 -10.57 -2.08
N ARG A 358 7.43 -11.00 -0.90
CA ARG A 358 6.25 -11.85 -0.75
C ARG A 358 5.40 -11.44 0.45
N ASP A 359 4.10 -11.68 0.32
CA ASP A 359 3.07 -11.27 1.30
C ASP A 359 2.79 -12.32 2.38
N ASN A 360 3.28 -13.55 2.21
CA ASN A 360 3.17 -14.61 3.20
C ASN A 360 4.32 -15.62 3.09
N ALA A 361 4.41 -16.49 4.10
CA ALA A 361 5.45 -17.51 4.18
C ALA A 361 5.31 -18.64 3.13
N LEU A 362 4.16 -18.75 2.46
CA LEU A 362 3.87 -19.80 1.49
C LEU A 362 4.54 -19.46 0.15
N LEU A 363 4.98 -20.49 -0.57
CA LEU A 363 5.53 -20.35 -1.92
C LEU A 363 4.37 -20.22 -2.92
N ASP A 364 3.72 -19.06 -2.96
CA ASP A 364 2.59 -18.79 -3.86
C ASP A 364 3.01 -17.87 -5.01
N ALA A 365 2.66 -18.27 -6.24
CA ALA A 365 2.91 -17.49 -7.45
C ALA A 365 2.14 -16.17 -7.49
N GLY A 366 1.00 -16.07 -6.78
CA GLY A 366 0.16 -14.87 -6.77
C GLY A 366 0.53 -13.82 -5.72
N ASN A 367 1.32 -14.20 -4.72
CA ASN A 367 1.62 -13.37 -3.53
C ASN A 367 3.11 -13.00 -3.46
N SER A 368 3.79 -13.02 -4.60
CA SER A 368 5.20 -12.70 -4.70
C SER A 368 5.48 -11.94 -5.99
N HIS A 369 6.52 -11.12 -5.98
CA HIS A 369 6.83 -10.26 -7.11
C HIS A 369 8.30 -9.87 -7.10
N GLY A 370 8.83 -9.57 -8.28
CA GLY A 370 10.18 -9.04 -8.43
C GLY A 370 10.17 -7.70 -9.15
N TRP A 371 11.14 -6.87 -8.82
CA TRP A 371 11.39 -5.56 -9.44
C TRP A 371 12.89 -5.25 -9.44
N VAL A 372 13.24 -4.21 -10.17
CA VAL A 372 14.58 -3.63 -10.20
C VAL A 372 14.55 -2.24 -9.60
N LYS A 373 15.58 -1.90 -8.82
CA LYS A 373 15.84 -0.54 -8.33
C LYS A 373 17.13 -0.03 -8.96
N ILE A 374 17.13 1.22 -9.40
CA ILE A 374 18.31 1.91 -9.94
C ILE A 374 18.64 3.08 -9.02
N PHE A 375 19.85 3.08 -8.47
CA PHE A 375 20.35 4.15 -7.63
C PHE A 375 21.47 4.92 -8.33
N LYS A 376 21.45 6.23 -8.15
CA LYS A 376 22.45 7.16 -8.66
C LYS A 376 23.26 7.74 -7.49
N PRO A 377 24.59 7.83 -7.58
CA PRO A 377 25.38 8.51 -6.56
C PRO A 377 25.07 10.01 -6.56
N ILE A 378 24.77 10.55 -5.38
CA ILE A 378 24.65 12.00 -5.14
C ILE A 378 26.04 12.56 -4.81
N ASN A 379 26.78 11.83 -3.99
CA ASN A 379 28.16 12.10 -3.58
C ASN A 379 28.83 10.76 -3.21
N GLU A 380 30.03 10.81 -2.63
CA GLU A 380 30.81 9.61 -2.27
C GLU A 380 30.12 8.67 -1.27
N ASN A 381 29.22 9.21 -0.43
CA ASN A 381 28.60 8.49 0.67
C ASN A 381 27.08 8.34 0.53
N GLN A 382 26.45 8.92 -0.48
CA GLN A 382 25.00 8.95 -0.58
C GLN A 382 24.50 8.62 -1.99
N TYR A 383 23.40 7.86 -2.01
CA TYR A 383 22.73 7.40 -3.22
C TYR A 383 21.25 7.78 -3.21
N GLU A 384 20.75 8.22 -4.36
CA GLU A 384 19.32 8.45 -4.59
C GLU A 384 18.71 7.27 -5.33
N LEU A 385 17.56 6.75 -4.86
CA LEU A 385 16.74 5.84 -5.65
C LEU A 385 16.05 6.62 -6.78
N VAL A 386 16.52 6.45 -8.01
CA VAL A 386 16.02 7.20 -9.19
C VAL A 386 14.74 6.56 -9.73
N VAL A 387 14.70 5.23 -9.80
CA VAL A 387 13.53 4.51 -10.31
C VAL A 387 13.49 3.10 -9.76
N ALA A 388 12.28 2.63 -9.47
CA ALA A 388 11.99 1.21 -9.25
C ALA A 388 10.94 0.74 -10.27
N PHE A 389 11.16 -0.41 -10.91
CA PHE A 389 10.25 -0.88 -11.94
C PHE A 389 10.09 -2.39 -11.99
N SER A 390 8.96 -2.83 -12.54
CA SER A 390 8.62 -4.24 -12.69
C SER A 390 7.77 -4.51 -13.94
N ARG A 391 7.68 -5.77 -14.36
CA ARG A 391 6.75 -6.20 -15.42
C ARG A 391 5.49 -6.81 -14.83
N SER A 392 4.35 -6.55 -15.45
CA SER A 392 3.07 -7.16 -15.05
C SER A 392 2.15 -7.44 -16.24
N ALA A 393 1.14 -8.27 -16.03
CA ALA A 393 0.06 -8.49 -16.98
C ALA A 393 -0.82 -7.25 -17.15
N ARG A 394 -1.19 -6.88 -18.38
CA ARG A 394 -2.03 -5.72 -18.67
C ARG A 394 -3.45 -5.82 -18.13
N GLU A 395 -3.94 -7.03 -18.05
CA GLU A 395 -5.29 -7.35 -17.63
C GLU A 395 -5.26 -7.95 -16.23
N ASN A 396 -6.24 -7.56 -15.40
CA ASN A 396 -6.45 -8.19 -14.11
C ASN A 396 -7.69 -9.06 -14.10
N TYR A 397 -7.57 -10.24 -13.50
CA TYR A 397 -8.59 -11.26 -13.54
C TYR A 397 -9.06 -11.61 -12.12
N LYS A 398 -10.22 -11.05 -11.74
CA LYS A 398 -10.78 -11.13 -10.38
C LYS A 398 -11.27 -12.54 -9.98
N THR A 399 -11.61 -13.41 -10.93
CA THR A 399 -12.18 -14.75 -10.65
C THR A 399 -11.14 -15.87 -10.74
N GLY A 400 -11.23 -16.92 -9.91
CA GLY A 400 -10.29 -18.05 -9.88
C GLY A 400 -10.08 -18.76 -11.23
N LEU A 401 -11.15 -18.99 -12.01
CA LEU A 401 -11.02 -19.57 -13.36
C LEU A 401 -10.23 -18.67 -14.31
N LYS A 402 -10.43 -17.35 -14.24
CA LYS A 402 -9.66 -16.39 -15.04
C LYS A 402 -8.21 -16.28 -14.55
N LYS A 403 -7.93 -16.44 -13.25
CA LYS A 403 -6.55 -16.57 -12.72
C LYS A 403 -5.86 -17.83 -13.26
N ALA A 404 -6.54 -18.97 -13.30
CA ALA A 404 -6.00 -20.21 -13.88
C ALA A 404 -5.72 -20.07 -15.39
N LYS A 405 -6.61 -19.39 -16.12
CA LYS A 405 -6.38 -19.04 -17.53
C LYS A 405 -5.17 -18.11 -17.68
N LEU A 406 -5.06 -17.05 -16.88
CA LEU A 406 -3.89 -16.15 -16.89
C LEU A 406 -2.59 -16.90 -16.60
N PHE A 407 -2.64 -17.87 -15.67
CA PHE A 407 -1.46 -18.63 -15.28
C PHE A 407 -0.85 -19.40 -16.46
N MET A 408 -1.69 -19.94 -17.35
CA MET A 408 -1.29 -20.79 -18.47
C MET A 408 -1.42 -20.12 -19.85
N ASN A 409 -1.80 -18.84 -19.92
CA ASN A 409 -2.01 -18.11 -21.16
C ASN A 409 -0.94 -17.03 -21.37
N THR A 410 -0.70 -16.66 -22.61
CA THR A 410 0.01 -15.43 -22.97
C THR A 410 -0.98 -14.28 -22.96
N VAL A 411 -0.66 -13.21 -22.23
CA VAL A 411 -1.46 -11.97 -22.22
C VAL A 411 -0.60 -10.77 -22.56
N PRO A 412 -1.20 -9.62 -22.94
CA PRO A 412 -0.43 -8.40 -23.11
C PRO A 412 0.27 -8.03 -21.80
N GLY A 413 1.53 -7.62 -21.90
CA GLY A 413 2.38 -7.20 -20.78
C GLY A 413 2.46 -5.68 -20.67
N GLY A 414 2.83 -5.20 -19.50
CA GLY A 414 3.15 -3.80 -19.25
C GLY A 414 4.34 -3.67 -18.31
N LEU A 415 4.81 -2.44 -18.20
CA LEU A 415 5.83 -2.03 -17.25
C LEU A 415 5.16 -1.18 -16.16
N CYS A 416 5.56 -1.36 -14.92
CA CYS A 416 5.21 -0.49 -13.81
C CYS A 416 6.44 0.33 -13.46
N ILE A 417 6.37 1.64 -13.59
CA ILE A 417 7.40 2.58 -13.11
C ILE A 417 6.94 3.15 -11.77
N ASN A 418 7.85 3.28 -10.79
CA ASN A 418 7.54 3.55 -9.38
C ASN A 418 6.74 2.40 -8.77
N GLU A 419 7.36 1.21 -8.78
CA GLU A 419 6.81 0.00 -8.16
C GLU A 419 6.35 0.28 -6.71
N PRO A 420 5.03 0.15 -6.40
CA PRO A 420 4.51 0.47 -5.07
C PRO A 420 5.06 -0.46 -3.97
N ARG A 421 5.48 -1.67 -4.31
CA ARG A 421 6.04 -2.60 -3.31
C ARG A 421 7.32 -2.12 -2.64
N ILE A 422 8.00 -1.10 -3.18
CA ILE A 422 9.17 -0.52 -2.52
C ILE A 422 8.83 0.13 -1.17
N TYR A 423 7.55 0.45 -0.94
CA TYR A 423 7.06 1.10 0.26
C TYR A 423 6.59 0.11 1.33
N GLU A 424 6.37 -1.15 0.98
CA GLU A 424 5.82 -2.15 1.91
C GLU A 424 6.89 -2.58 2.92
N LYS A 425 6.59 -2.50 4.22
CA LYS A 425 7.47 -2.99 5.31
C LYS A 425 6.98 -4.31 5.92
N GLU A 426 5.82 -4.79 5.47
CA GLU A 426 5.15 -6.01 5.95
C GLU A 426 5.42 -7.24 5.09
N GLN A 427 6.04 -7.06 3.92
CA GLN A 427 6.53 -8.17 3.11
C GLN A 427 7.87 -8.68 3.64
N GLN A 428 8.19 -9.91 3.29
CA GLN A 428 9.56 -10.40 3.36
C GLN A 428 10.24 -10.08 2.04
N PHE A 429 11.38 -9.40 2.10
CA PHE A 429 12.15 -9.05 0.91
C PHE A 429 13.50 -9.75 0.86
N ARG A 430 14.02 -9.88 -0.35
CA ARG A 430 15.45 -10.08 -0.60
C ARG A 430 15.86 -9.23 -1.78
N GLY A 431 17.02 -8.58 -1.67
CA GLY A 431 17.69 -7.93 -2.79
C GLY A 431 19.08 -8.50 -3.04
N LEU A 432 19.56 -8.36 -4.27
CA LEU A 432 20.95 -8.50 -4.66
C LEU A 432 21.36 -7.25 -5.44
N GLY A 433 22.43 -6.60 -4.99
CA GLY A 433 22.96 -5.39 -5.60
C GLY A 433 24.15 -5.65 -6.50
N PHE A 434 24.32 -4.77 -7.48
CA PHE A 434 25.40 -4.80 -8.45
C PHE A 434 25.90 -3.38 -8.68
N SER A 435 27.21 -3.20 -8.74
CA SER A 435 27.80 -1.94 -9.18
C SER A 435 27.77 -1.82 -10.69
N ILE A 436 27.46 -0.62 -11.18
CA ILE A 436 27.44 -0.24 -12.59
C ILE A 436 28.35 0.97 -12.77
N ALA A 437 29.36 0.84 -13.61
CA ALA A 437 30.25 1.94 -13.95
C ALA A 437 29.48 3.13 -14.57
N GLN A 438 29.90 4.36 -14.27
CA GLN A 438 29.17 5.58 -14.63
C GLN A 438 28.93 5.68 -16.14
N GLU A 439 29.88 5.25 -16.98
CA GLU A 439 29.79 5.25 -18.43
C GLU A 439 28.70 4.32 -18.97
N LYS A 440 28.28 3.30 -18.21
CA LYS A 440 27.19 2.38 -18.57
C LYS A 440 25.81 2.89 -18.15
N SER A 441 25.73 3.94 -17.32
CA SER A 441 24.46 4.47 -16.81
C SER A 441 23.52 4.96 -17.91
N ALA A 442 24.05 5.62 -18.95
CA ALA A 442 23.25 6.09 -20.08
C ALA A 442 22.63 4.93 -20.87
N THR A 443 23.38 3.83 -21.06
CA THR A 443 22.88 2.61 -21.69
C THR A 443 21.81 1.95 -20.84
N LEU A 444 22.02 1.85 -19.52
CA LEU A 444 21.05 1.33 -18.56
C LEU A 444 19.70 2.07 -18.64
N LEU A 445 19.73 3.41 -18.61
CA LEU A 445 18.51 4.21 -18.71
C LEU A 445 17.87 4.09 -20.10
N ARG A 446 18.65 4.03 -21.18
CA ARG A 446 18.11 3.81 -22.53
C ARG A 446 17.41 2.47 -22.68
N SER A 447 17.94 1.40 -22.07
CA SER A 447 17.31 0.08 -22.07
C SER A 447 15.97 0.11 -21.33
N LEU A 448 15.89 0.84 -20.21
CA LEU A 448 14.61 1.08 -19.51
C LEU A 448 13.62 1.85 -20.40
N GLY A 449 14.05 2.95 -21.03
CA GLY A 449 13.21 3.72 -21.94
C GLY A 449 12.69 2.89 -23.12
N THR A 450 13.54 2.04 -23.69
CA THR A 450 13.16 1.09 -24.76
C THR A 450 12.12 0.08 -24.28
N MET A 451 12.26 -0.43 -23.05
CA MET A 451 11.30 -1.35 -22.46
C MET A 451 9.94 -0.67 -22.23
N ALA A 452 9.96 0.58 -21.77
CA ALA A 452 8.76 1.37 -21.52
C ALA A 452 8.05 1.77 -22.83
N ASP A 453 8.79 2.09 -23.88
CA ASP A 453 8.25 2.34 -25.23
C ASP A 453 7.61 1.08 -25.83
N LYS A 454 8.28 -0.09 -25.73
CA LYS A 454 7.68 -1.38 -26.08
C LYS A 454 6.40 -1.65 -25.29
N ALA A 455 6.37 -1.26 -24.01
CA ALA A 455 5.15 -1.34 -23.22
C ALA A 455 4.06 -0.48 -23.85
N HIS A 456 4.31 0.80 -24.16
CA HIS A 456 3.33 1.69 -24.80
C HIS A 456 2.78 1.14 -26.12
N GLN A 457 3.65 0.56 -26.94
CA GLN A 457 3.30 -0.04 -28.23
C GLN A 457 2.55 -1.39 -28.11
N GLY A 458 2.35 -1.91 -26.89
CA GLY A 458 1.71 -3.20 -26.66
C GLY A 458 2.57 -4.39 -27.10
N LYS A 459 3.89 -4.19 -27.22
CA LYS A 459 4.87 -5.18 -27.67
C LYS A 459 5.50 -5.99 -26.53
N LEU A 460 5.03 -5.80 -25.31
CA LEU A 460 5.36 -6.67 -24.19
C LEU A 460 4.26 -7.71 -24.04
N TYR A 461 4.64 -8.93 -23.66
CA TYR A 461 3.71 -9.98 -23.26
C TYR A 461 3.85 -10.31 -21.77
N TYR A 462 3.07 -11.23 -21.23
CA TYR A 462 3.26 -11.72 -19.87
C TYR A 462 2.76 -13.16 -19.80
N GLN A 463 3.52 -14.02 -19.13
CA GLN A 463 3.19 -15.42 -18.92
C GLN A 463 3.64 -15.83 -17.52
N VAL A 464 2.72 -16.19 -16.62
CA VAL A 464 3.09 -16.52 -15.22
C VAL A 464 4.09 -17.68 -15.15
N VAL A 465 3.91 -18.71 -15.99
CA VAL A 465 4.80 -19.88 -16.05
C VAL A 465 6.00 -19.72 -17.00
N GLY A 466 6.16 -18.58 -17.67
CA GLY A 466 7.19 -18.44 -18.71
C GLY A 466 8.00 -17.17 -18.59
N ASP A 467 7.32 -16.06 -18.81
CA ASP A 467 7.86 -14.72 -18.92
C ASP A 467 7.09 -13.80 -17.96
N ASN A 468 7.26 -14.08 -16.66
CA ASN A 468 6.50 -13.46 -15.58
C ASN A 468 7.16 -12.15 -15.12
N CYS A 469 6.86 -11.69 -13.91
CA CYS A 469 7.44 -10.45 -13.40
C CYS A 469 8.94 -10.55 -13.10
N PHE A 470 9.49 -11.75 -12.96
CA PHE A 470 10.86 -11.97 -12.46
C PHE A 470 11.88 -12.25 -13.56
N LYS A 471 11.54 -13.05 -14.56
CA LYS A 471 12.46 -13.37 -15.66
C LYS A 471 13.01 -12.12 -16.39
N PRO A 472 12.17 -11.16 -16.83
CA PRO A 472 12.61 -10.02 -17.65
C PRO A 472 13.53 -9.09 -16.89
N ILE A 473 13.31 -8.95 -15.59
CA ILE A 473 14.15 -8.11 -14.75
C ILE A 473 15.50 -8.79 -14.45
N ILE A 474 15.53 -10.13 -14.34
CA ILE A 474 16.80 -10.88 -14.29
C ILE A 474 17.58 -10.70 -15.59
N GLU A 475 16.91 -10.84 -16.74
CA GLU A 475 17.52 -10.63 -18.05
C GLU A 475 18.04 -9.18 -18.20
N PHE A 476 17.26 -8.20 -17.76
CA PHE A 476 17.68 -6.80 -17.72
C PHE A 476 18.93 -6.59 -16.85
N VAL A 477 18.98 -7.16 -15.65
CA VAL A 477 20.17 -7.03 -14.79
C VAL A 477 21.38 -7.69 -15.46
N LYS A 478 21.26 -8.92 -15.96
CA LYS A 478 22.33 -9.65 -16.65
C LYS A 478 22.91 -8.89 -17.85
N GLU A 479 22.06 -8.25 -18.64
CA GLU A 479 22.46 -7.44 -19.79
C GLU A 479 23.41 -6.30 -19.40
N HIS A 480 23.21 -5.70 -18.23
CA HIS A 480 23.97 -4.52 -17.81
C HIS A 480 25.16 -4.83 -16.90
N VAL A 481 25.03 -5.84 -16.03
CA VAL A 481 26.10 -6.26 -15.11
C VAL A 481 27.06 -7.26 -15.75
N GLY A 482 26.61 -8.00 -16.78
CA GLY A 482 27.34 -9.11 -17.38
C GLY A 482 26.96 -10.46 -16.77
N GLN A 483 26.88 -11.49 -17.62
CA GLN A 483 26.47 -12.84 -17.23
C GLN A 483 27.39 -13.45 -16.16
N GLU A 484 28.71 -13.24 -16.26
CA GLU A 484 29.70 -13.77 -15.32
C GLU A 484 29.56 -13.12 -13.93
N THR A 485 29.46 -11.79 -13.89
CA THR A 485 29.26 -11.03 -12.64
C THR A 485 27.94 -11.41 -11.97
N PHE A 486 26.86 -11.60 -12.73
CA PHE A 486 25.61 -12.09 -12.19
C PHE A 486 25.75 -13.49 -11.59
N ALA A 487 26.36 -14.42 -12.33
CA ALA A 487 26.53 -15.81 -11.92
C ALA A 487 27.42 -15.97 -10.67
N ALA A 488 28.37 -15.05 -10.44
CA ALA A 488 29.17 -15.01 -9.23
C ALA A 488 28.35 -14.75 -7.96
N HIS A 489 27.22 -14.02 -8.08
CA HIS A 489 26.35 -13.69 -6.95
C HIS A 489 25.17 -14.65 -6.81
N CYS A 490 24.64 -15.16 -7.93
CA CYS A 490 23.47 -16.02 -7.93
C CYS A 490 23.45 -16.98 -9.12
N ALA A 491 23.40 -18.28 -8.85
CA ALA A 491 23.20 -19.28 -9.88
C ALA A 491 21.77 -19.18 -10.45
N GLU A 492 21.64 -19.21 -11.77
CA GLU A 492 20.32 -19.05 -12.40
C GLU A 492 19.32 -20.14 -12.01
N GLU A 493 19.80 -21.35 -11.74
CA GLU A 493 18.96 -22.46 -11.27
C GLU A 493 18.34 -22.20 -9.91
N ASP A 494 18.96 -21.36 -9.08
CA ASP A 494 18.43 -20.93 -7.78
C ASP A 494 17.29 -19.92 -7.90
N LEU A 495 17.06 -19.39 -9.10
CA LEU A 495 15.96 -18.48 -9.41
C LEU A 495 14.75 -19.21 -10.00
N LYS A 496 14.89 -20.50 -10.31
CA LYS A 496 13.88 -21.33 -10.97
C LYS A 496 13.34 -22.43 -10.06
N MET A 497 12.03 -22.70 -10.09
CA MET A 497 11.43 -23.84 -9.38
C MET A 497 10.56 -24.69 -10.31
N HIS A 498 10.24 -25.90 -9.87
CA HIS A 498 9.23 -26.69 -10.55
C HIS A 498 7.83 -26.11 -10.26
N PRO A 499 6.91 -26.03 -11.23
CA PRO A 499 5.54 -25.53 -10.99
C PRO A 499 4.80 -26.25 -9.87
N LEU A 500 5.09 -27.54 -9.65
CA LEU A 500 4.49 -28.33 -8.56
C LEU A 500 5.12 -28.05 -7.18
N ASP A 501 6.05 -27.11 -7.08
CA ASP A 501 6.57 -26.65 -5.80
C ASP A 501 5.77 -25.45 -5.27
N PHE A 502 4.87 -24.85 -6.08
CA PHE A 502 3.98 -23.81 -5.60
C PHE A 502 2.95 -24.36 -4.61
N TYR A 503 2.61 -23.54 -3.63
CA TYR A 503 1.55 -23.83 -2.67
C TYR A 503 0.18 -23.78 -3.35
N VAL A 504 -0.68 -24.73 -2.98
CA VAL A 504 -2.07 -24.81 -3.47
C VAL A 504 -3.03 -24.61 -2.29
N PRO A 505 -3.96 -23.63 -2.35
CA PRO A 505 -4.75 -23.24 -1.19
C PRO A 505 -5.88 -24.21 -0.82
N SER A 506 -6.43 -24.98 -1.77
CA SER A 506 -7.56 -25.88 -1.50
C SER A 506 -7.09 -27.23 -0.94
N ALA A 507 -7.77 -27.76 0.08
CA ALA A 507 -7.40 -29.05 0.71
C ALA A 507 -7.47 -30.23 -0.27
N PHE A 508 -8.50 -30.24 -1.12
CA PHE A 508 -8.66 -31.25 -2.17
C PHE A 508 -7.54 -31.15 -3.22
N SER A 509 -7.27 -29.95 -3.73
CA SER A 509 -6.20 -29.73 -4.70
C SER A 509 -4.83 -30.00 -4.09
N ARG A 510 -4.61 -29.79 -2.79
CA ARG A 510 -3.37 -30.19 -2.10
C ARG A 510 -3.12 -31.69 -2.16
N LYS A 511 -4.15 -32.52 -1.91
CA LYS A 511 -4.02 -33.98 -2.00
C LYS A 511 -3.66 -34.41 -3.43
N LEU A 512 -4.37 -33.88 -4.42
CA LEU A 512 -4.08 -34.14 -5.84
C LEU A 512 -2.67 -33.66 -6.22
N HIS A 513 -2.28 -32.49 -5.75
CA HIS A 513 -0.97 -31.91 -5.98
C HIS A 513 0.15 -32.75 -5.35
N GLN A 514 -0.04 -33.26 -4.13
CA GLN A 514 0.89 -34.17 -3.47
C GLN A 514 1.02 -35.51 -4.22
N LEU A 515 -0.10 -36.09 -4.65
CA LEU A 515 -0.10 -37.30 -5.48
C LEU A 515 0.63 -37.09 -6.80
N LEU A 516 0.41 -35.95 -7.45
CA LEU A 516 1.12 -35.62 -8.69
C LEU A 516 2.61 -35.42 -8.43
N LYS A 517 2.97 -34.71 -7.36
CA LYS A 517 4.37 -34.48 -6.95
C LYS A 517 5.12 -35.76 -6.59
N SER A 518 4.44 -36.76 -6.04
CA SER A 518 5.03 -38.09 -5.75
C SER A 518 5.04 -39.04 -6.95
N SER A 519 4.37 -38.68 -8.06
CA SER A 519 4.33 -39.49 -9.27
C SER A 519 5.63 -39.40 -10.07
N ALA A 520 5.89 -40.39 -10.94
CA ALA A 520 7.03 -40.37 -11.84
C ALA A 520 7.05 -39.10 -12.73
N TYR A 521 8.25 -38.58 -13.04
CA TYR A 521 8.42 -37.35 -13.82
C TYR A 521 7.64 -37.33 -15.15
N LYS A 522 7.55 -38.47 -15.85
CA LYS A 522 6.76 -38.58 -17.08
C LYS A 522 5.27 -38.30 -16.86
N ILE A 523 4.71 -38.76 -15.74
CA ILE A 523 3.32 -38.53 -15.34
C ILE A 523 3.12 -37.06 -14.99
N GLN A 524 4.03 -36.49 -14.19
CA GLN A 524 4.01 -35.06 -13.88
C GLN A 524 3.98 -34.20 -15.14
N LYS A 525 4.91 -34.46 -16.06
CA LYS A 525 5.01 -33.77 -17.35
C LYS A 525 3.74 -33.91 -18.18
N PHE A 526 3.20 -35.12 -18.29
CA PHE A 526 1.96 -35.38 -19.04
C PHE A 526 0.76 -34.63 -18.45
N CYS A 527 0.56 -34.69 -17.12
CA CYS A 527 -0.54 -34.00 -16.45
C CYS A 527 -0.41 -32.49 -16.55
N LEU A 528 0.79 -31.95 -16.29
CA LEU A 528 1.06 -30.52 -16.40
C LEU A 528 0.84 -30.01 -17.82
N TRP A 529 1.35 -30.73 -18.83
CA TRP A 529 1.11 -30.40 -20.23
C TRP A 529 -0.37 -30.45 -20.59
N THR A 530 -1.10 -31.47 -20.14
CA THR A 530 -2.55 -31.59 -20.38
C THR A 530 -3.31 -30.41 -19.76
N LEU A 531 -2.99 -30.05 -18.51
CA LEU A 531 -3.57 -28.89 -17.84
C LEU A 531 -3.25 -27.60 -18.61
N ALA A 532 -1.99 -27.41 -19.00
CA ALA A 532 -1.57 -26.24 -19.75
C ALA A 532 -2.30 -26.15 -21.11
N THR A 533 -2.50 -27.26 -21.82
CA THR A 533 -3.32 -27.35 -23.04
C THR A 533 -4.75 -26.91 -22.79
N LEU A 534 -5.41 -27.45 -21.75
CA LEU A 534 -6.79 -27.11 -21.39
C LEU A 534 -6.95 -25.63 -21.01
N PHE A 535 -5.95 -25.02 -20.39
CA PHE A 535 -5.97 -23.63 -19.95
C PHE A 535 -5.36 -22.63 -20.95
N GLY A 536 -5.02 -23.08 -22.15
CA GLY A 536 -4.73 -22.22 -23.28
C GLY A 536 -3.25 -21.93 -23.55
N GLN A 537 -2.32 -22.82 -23.17
CA GLN A 537 -0.89 -22.64 -23.47
C GLN A 537 -0.55 -22.46 -24.96
N HIS A 538 -1.46 -22.90 -25.84
CA HIS A 538 -1.34 -22.76 -27.29
C HIS A 538 -1.85 -21.42 -27.83
N ARG A 539 -2.59 -20.65 -27.01
CA ARG A 539 -3.03 -19.31 -27.41
C ARG A 539 -1.78 -18.46 -27.61
N SER A 540 -1.62 -18.02 -28.84
CA SER A 540 -0.51 -17.19 -29.28
C SER A 540 -0.93 -15.74 -29.29
N MET A 541 0.04 -14.87 -29.06
CA MET A 541 -0.05 -13.44 -29.32
C MET A 541 1.06 -13.08 -30.29
N GLU A 542 0.74 -12.32 -31.33
CA GLU A 542 1.75 -11.83 -32.26
C GLU A 542 2.45 -10.60 -31.67
N ILE A 543 3.77 -10.68 -31.52
CA ILE A 543 4.61 -9.60 -31.02
C ILE A 543 5.78 -9.44 -31.99
N ASP A 544 5.90 -8.25 -32.60
CA ASP A 544 6.94 -7.95 -33.60
C ASP A 544 7.06 -9.02 -34.71
N GLY A 545 5.90 -9.46 -35.24
CA GLY A 545 5.82 -10.48 -36.31
C GLY A 545 6.12 -11.91 -35.85
N LYS A 546 6.26 -12.15 -34.55
CA LYS A 546 6.49 -13.49 -33.97
C LYS A 546 5.28 -13.94 -33.16
N LEU A 547 4.81 -15.16 -33.41
CA LEU A 547 3.76 -15.79 -32.61
C LEU A 547 4.32 -16.32 -31.29
N ILE A 548 3.95 -15.69 -30.19
CA ILE A 548 4.40 -16.03 -28.84
C ILE A 548 3.30 -16.79 -28.10
N SER A 549 3.59 -18.02 -27.67
CA SER A 549 2.72 -18.82 -26.80
C SER A 549 3.50 -19.44 -25.64
N VAL A 550 2.80 -19.87 -24.58
CA VAL A 550 3.46 -20.57 -23.48
C VAL A 550 4.13 -21.84 -24.00
N ALA A 551 3.47 -22.57 -24.89
CA ALA A 551 3.98 -23.81 -25.48
C ALA A 551 5.28 -23.64 -26.29
N SER A 552 5.52 -22.45 -26.87
CA SER A 552 6.62 -22.23 -27.82
C SER A 552 7.79 -21.43 -27.22
N HIS A 553 7.52 -20.53 -26.27
CA HIS A 553 8.49 -19.52 -25.83
C HIS A 553 8.78 -19.52 -24.32
N SER A 554 8.07 -20.32 -23.51
CA SER A 554 8.29 -20.36 -22.05
C SER A 554 9.41 -21.30 -21.63
N THR A 555 10.11 -20.96 -20.54
CA THR A 555 11.03 -21.88 -19.84
C THR A 555 10.28 -23.11 -19.33
N TYR A 556 9.01 -22.96 -18.96
CA TYR A 556 8.14 -24.07 -18.56
C TYR A 556 7.97 -25.12 -19.68
N ALA A 557 7.74 -24.72 -20.92
CA ALA A 557 7.57 -25.66 -22.02
C ALA A 557 8.86 -26.45 -22.32
N LYS A 558 10.03 -25.80 -22.17
CA LYS A 558 11.34 -26.40 -22.46
C LYS A 558 11.86 -27.28 -21.31
N GLU A 559 11.75 -26.79 -20.08
CA GLU A 559 12.45 -27.34 -18.92
C GLU A 559 11.52 -27.77 -17.78
N LEU A 560 10.20 -27.49 -17.86
CA LEU A 560 9.27 -27.58 -16.73
C LEU A 560 9.73 -26.78 -15.50
N LYS A 561 10.33 -25.62 -15.75
CA LYS A 561 10.80 -24.71 -14.72
C LYS A 561 10.26 -23.30 -14.95
N VAL A 562 10.07 -22.57 -13.86
CA VAL A 562 9.56 -21.20 -13.85
C VAL A 562 10.45 -20.33 -12.99
N TYR A 563 10.77 -19.12 -13.45
CA TYR A 563 11.41 -18.13 -12.59
C TYR A 563 10.48 -17.77 -11.45
N ALA A 564 10.96 -17.82 -10.23
CA ALA A 564 10.12 -17.73 -9.05
C ALA A 564 10.71 -16.77 -8.01
N PRO A 565 10.13 -15.56 -7.85
CA PRO A 565 10.51 -14.66 -6.77
C PRO A 565 10.56 -15.33 -5.38
N PRO A 566 9.62 -16.23 -4.99
CA PRO A 566 9.69 -16.91 -3.70
C PRO A 566 10.97 -17.72 -3.48
N LYS A 567 11.51 -18.32 -4.54
CA LYS A 567 12.74 -19.11 -4.45
C LYS A 567 13.94 -18.20 -4.20
N PHE A 568 14.00 -17.08 -4.91
CA PHE A 568 15.02 -16.06 -4.71
C PHE A 568 14.99 -15.52 -3.27
N ILE A 569 13.80 -15.18 -2.73
CA ILE A 569 13.63 -14.71 -1.35
C ILE A 569 14.15 -15.74 -0.33
N GLY A 570 13.93 -17.03 -0.58
CA GLY A 570 14.30 -18.13 0.31
C GLY A 570 15.76 -18.58 0.24
N LEU A 571 16.59 -18.00 -0.63
CA LEU A 571 18.02 -18.34 -0.68
C LEU A 571 18.68 -18.04 0.68
N LYS A 572 19.75 -18.74 1.04
CA LYS A 572 20.56 -18.32 2.20
C LYS A 572 21.41 -17.11 1.78
N PRO A 573 21.75 -16.18 2.69
CA PRO A 573 22.81 -15.21 2.41
C PRO A 573 24.07 -16.02 2.06
N THR A 574 24.66 -15.79 0.89
CA THR A 574 25.97 -16.35 0.59
C THR A 574 26.96 -15.51 1.38
N PRO A 575 27.77 -16.07 2.29
CA PRO A 575 28.84 -15.30 2.90
C PRO A 575 29.75 -14.81 1.77
N PHE A 576 30.09 -13.51 1.79
CA PHE A 576 31.04 -12.93 0.86
C PHE A 576 32.35 -13.72 0.90
N LEU A 577 32.86 -14.07 -0.29
CA LEU A 577 34.21 -14.60 -0.49
C LEU A 577 35.20 -13.45 -0.71
#